data_AF-A0A258QPJ1-F1
#
_entry.id   AF-A0A258QPJ1-F1
#
_cell.length_a   1.000
_cell.length_b   1.000
_cell.length_c   1.000
_cell.angle_alpha   90.00
_cell.angle_beta   90.00
_cell.angle_gamma   90.00
#
_symmetry.space_group_name_H-M   'P 1'
#
loop_
_entity.id
_entity.type
_entity.pdbx_description
1 polymer ?
#
loop_
_entity_poly.entity_id
_entity_poly.type
_entity_poly.pdbx_seq_one_letter_code
_entity_poly.pdbx_strand_id
1 'polypeptide(L)'
;MGLFSSVLVLTLLRDLLLLAAGSPSLAATTAQLVFPAAAALTLVGFLNARRVARVVTIDIHLADLPAALAGFTIAQISDIHVGATIKRDYVRAIVDRVNHLGADLVAITGDVVDGSVQELFADTAPLADLKARHGAYIVTGNHEYYSGATEWMAEFRRLGLRGLMNEHVIVEHDGARLVMAGVTDYSAHAFDLAQRSDPGAALAGSPEGIPRILLAHQPRSAQAAALAGFMLVAATSALVNTTSITGMILTALAVLFAAQSATTALSLLWREICFEPLARNRPMPPEPPPESPPEPPHWHAAEPGDARVAAPKITETAPHP
;
A
#
# COMPACT_ATOMS: atom_id res chain seq x y z
N MET A 1 -14.93 -7.38 -15.14
CA MET A 1 -16.01 -8.37 -15.36
C MET A 1 -15.93 -8.83 -16.81
N GLY A 2 -15.77 -10.13 -17.05
CA GLY A 2 -15.81 -10.68 -18.41
C GLY A 2 -17.25 -10.96 -18.87
N LEU A 3 -17.42 -11.24 -20.16
CA LEU A 3 -18.74 -11.51 -20.76
C LEU A 3 -19.52 -12.59 -20.02
N PHE A 4 -18.85 -13.67 -19.61
CA PHE A 4 -19.46 -14.76 -18.84
C PHE A 4 -20.04 -14.26 -17.50
N SER A 5 -19.27 -13.47 -16.76
CA SER A 5 -19.72 -12.88 -15.49
C SER A 5 -20.90 -11.92 -15.71
N SER A 6 -20.87 -11.13 -16.78
CA SER A 6 -21.97 -10.23 -17.13
C SER A 6 -23.25 -10.99 -17.48
N VAL A 7 -23.16 -12.09 -18.25
CA VAL A 7 -24.32 -12.95 -18.55
C VAL A 7 -24.89 -13.55 -17.28
N LEU A 8 -24.04 -14.08 -16.38
CA LEU A 8 -24.48 -14.66 -15.13
C LEU A 8 -25.23 -13.64 -14.25
N VAL A 9 -24.62 -12.47 -14.02
CA VAL A 9 -25.22 -11.42 -13.18
C VAL A 9 -26.53 -10.91 -13.77
N LEU A 10 -26.58 -10.66 -15.08
CA LEU A 10 -27.81 -10.18 -15.74
C LEU A 10 -28.91 -11.24 -15.76
N THR A 11 -28.56 -12.52 -15.85
CA THR A 11 -29.53 -13.63 -15.75
C THR A 11 -30.14 -13.68 -14.35
N LEU A 12 -29.32 -13.64 -13.30
CA LEU A 12 -29.80 -13.65 -11.92
C LEU A 12 -30.65 -12.42 -11.60
N LEU A 13 -30.21 -11.24 -12.04
CA LEU A 13 -30.96 -10.00 -11.85
C LEU A 13 -32.30 -10.04 -12.59
N ARG A 14 -32.33 -10.51 -13.85
CA ARG A 14 -33.56 -10.71 -14.62
C ARG A 14 -34.54 -11.60 -13.86
N ASP A 15 -34.08 -12.76 -13.38
CA ASP A 15 -34.97 -13.73 -12.73
C ASP A 15 -35.53 -13.22 -11.40
N LEU A 16 -34.73 -12.50 -10.62
CA LEU A 16 -35.20 -11.81 -9.42
C LEU A 16 -36.26 -10.75 -9.73
N LEU A 17 -36.06 -9.96 -10.79
CA LEU A 17 -37.02 -8.92 -11.21
C LEU A 17 -38.32 -9.53 -11.73
N LEU A 18 -38.26 -10.61 -12.51
CA LEU A 18 -39.45 -11.32 -12.98
C LEU A 18 -40.24 -11.96 -11.83
N LEU A 19 -39.54 -12.51 -10.84
CA LEU A 19 -40.15 -13.05 -9.63
C LEU A 19 -40.83 -11.96 -8.82
N ALA A 20 -40.16 -10.84 -8.58
CA ALA A 20 -40.71 -9.69 -7.85
C ALA A 20 -41.91 -9.05 -8.58
N ALA A 21 -41.89 -9.02 -9.91
CA ALA A 21 -42.97 -8.49 -10.73
C ALA A 21 -44.10 -9.51 -11.01
N GLY A 22 -44.00 -10.75 -10.48
CA GLY A 22 -45.00 -11.80 -10.70
C GLY A 22 -45.23 -12.14 -12.19
N SER A 23 -44.22 -11.96 -13.04
CA SER A 23 -44.36 -12.00 -14.51
C SER A 23 -43.51 -13.11 -15.18
N PRO A 24 -43.60 -14.38 -14.75
CA PRO A 24 -42.74 -15.46 -15.27
C PRO A 24 -42.99 -15.77 -16.74
N SER A 25 -44.14 -15.40 -17.30
CA SER A 25 -44.48 -15.56 -18.72
C SER A 25 -43.52 -14.80 -19.65
N LEU A 26 -42.83 -13.77 -19.17
CA LEU A 26 -41.86 -12.99 -19.93
C LEU A 26 -40.45 -13.60 -19.96
N ALA A 27 -40.22 -14.73 -19.29
CA ALA A 27 -38.89 -15.31 -19.12
C ALA A 27 -38.20 -15.63 -20.46
N ALA A 28 -38.90 -16.25 -21.41
CA ALA A 28 -38.32 -16.61 -22.71
C ALA A 28 -37.90 -15.37 -23.52
N THR A 29 -38.75 -14.35 -23.57
CA THR A 29 -38.48 -13.11 -24.32
C THR A 29 -37.35 -12.32 -23.68
N THR A 30 -37.36 -12.18 -22.35
CA THR A 30 -36.33 -11.41 -21.63
C THR A 30 -34.99 -12.13 -21.59
N ALA A 31 -34.96 -13.48 -21.67
CA ALA A 31 -33.72 -14.23 -21.78
C ALA A 31 -32.91 -13.90 -23.05
N GLN A 32 -33.59 -13.64 -24.17
CA GLN A 32 -32.93 -13.24 -25.42
C GLN A 32 -32.23 -11.88 -25.30
N LEU A 33 -32.71 -11.00 -24.41
CA LEU A 33 -32.12 -9.66 -24.19
C LEU A 33 -30.87 -9.70 -23.29
N VAL A 34 -30.64 -10.78 -22.54
CA VAL A 34 -29.48 -10.90 -21.64
C VAL A 34 -28.17 -10.88 -22.41
N PHE A 35 -28.06 -11.61 -23.52
CA PHE A 35 -26.85 -11.68 -24.33
C PHE A 35 -26.44 -10.34 -24.95
N PRO A 36 -27.31 -9.59 -25.67
CA PRO A 36 -26.95 -8.28 -26.19
C PRO A 36 -26.67 -7.27 -25.07
N ALA A 37 -27.41 -7.33 -23.95
CA ALA A 37 -27.12 -6.48 -22.78
C ALA A 37 -25.75 -6.79 -22.17
N ALA A 38 -25.38 -8.07 -22.01
CA ALA A 38 -24.07 -8.48 -21.51
C ALA A 38 -22.94 -8.07 -22.46
N ALA A 39 -23.14 -8.21 -23.77
CA ALA A 39 -22.19 -7.78 -24.78
C ALA A 39 -22.00 -6.25 -24.74
N ALA A 40 -23.09 -5.47 -24.69
CA ALA A 40 -23.04 -4.03 -24.57
C ALA A 40 -22.34 -3.58 -23.26
N LEU A 41 -22.68 -4.19 -22.13
CA LEU A 41 -22.04 -3.90 -20.84
C LEU A 41 -20.54 -4.23 -20.86
N THR A 42 -20.16 -5.37 -21.44
CA THR A 42 -18.76 -5.77 -21.59
C THR A 42 -18.02 -4.80 -22.50
N LEU A 43 -18.62 -4.36 -23.60
CA LEU A 43 -18.04 -3.37 -24.50
C LEU A 43 -17.85 -2.02 -23.81
N VAL A 44 -18.85 -1.52 -23.08
CA VAL A 44 -18.74 -0.29 -22.30
C VAL A 44 -17.65 -0.42 -21.24
N GLY A 45 -17.59 -1.56 -20.54
CA GLY A 45 -16.52 -1.85 -19.57
C GLY A 45 -15.13 -1.85 -20.21
N PHE A 46 -14.98 -2.49 -21.38
CA PHE A 46 -13.74 -2.50 -22.16
C PHE A 46 -13.32 -1.10 -22.63
N LEU A 47 -14.26 -0.33 -23.17
CA LEU A 47 -14.01 1.04 -23.60
C LEU A 47 -13.60 1.94 -22.43
N ASN A 48 -14.24 1.77 -21.26
CA ASN A 48 -13.87 2.50 -20.04
C ASN A 48 -12.50 2.07 -19.51
N ALA A 49 -12.18 0.77 -19.51
CA ALA A 49 -10.89 0.26 -19.06
C ALA A 49 -9.72 0.73 -19.94
N ARG A 50 -9.99 1.04 -21.22
CA ARG A 50 -8.99 1.60 -22.14
C ARG A 50 -8.84 3.11 -22.07
N ARG A 51 -9.66 3.81 -21.28
CA ARG A 51 -9.46 5.25 -21.05
C ARG A 51 -8.33 5.43 -20.08
N VAL A 52 -7.44 6.38 -20.38
CA VAL A 52 -6.37 6.77 -19.46
C VAL A 52 -6.98 7.19 -18.14
N ALA A 53 -6.41 6.68 -17.04
CA ALA A 53 -6.90 6.94 -15.70
C ALA A 53 -7.03 8.45 -15.43
N ARG A 54 -8.14 8.83 -14.79
CA ARG A 54 -8.35 10.21 -14.35
C ARG A 54 -7.39 10.51 -13.20
N VAL A 55 -6.77 11.69 -13.24
CA VAL A 55 -5.97 12.21 -12.12
C VAL A 55 -6.90 12.59 -10.97
N VAL A 56 -6.62 12.07 -9.78
CA VAL A 56 -7.29 12.43 -8.54
C VAL A 56 -6.24 13.06 -7.62
N THR A 57 -6.50 14.27 -7.16
CA THR A 57 -5.64 14.97 -6.20
C THR A 57 -6.21 14.78 -4.79
N ILE A 58 -5.35 14.36 -3.85
CA ILE A 58 -5.70 14.15 -2.45
C ILE A 58 -4.72 14.95 -1.59
N ASP A 59 -5.24 15.89 -0.80
CA ASP A 59 -4.44 16.67 0.14
C ASP A 59 -4.32 15.92 1.47
N ILE A 60 -3.10 15.51 1.81
CA ILE A 60 -2.80 14.77 3.04
C ILE A 60 -2.18 15.72 4.06
N HIS A 61 -2.84 15.87 5.19
CA HIS A 61 -2.38 16.72 6.28
C HIS A 61 -1.67 15.85 7.31
N LEU A 62 -0.34 16.03 7.43
CA LEU A 62 0.49 15.34 8.41
C LEU A 62 0.83 16.29 9.56
N ALA A 63 0.62 15.83 10.79
CA ALA A 63 1.08 16.54 11.98
C ALA A 63 2.62 16.63 11.96
N ASP A 64 3.15 17.77 12.38
CA ASP A 64 4.59 18.02 12.49
C ASP A 64 5.39 17.85 11.17
N LEU A 65 4.71 18.00 10.01
CA LEU A 65 5.40 18.03 8.72
C LEU A 65 6.30 19.28 8.66
N PRO A 66 7.61 19.14 8.39
CA PRO A 66 8.50 20.27 8.18
C PRO A 66 7.94 21.23 7.12
N ALA A 67 8.02 22.54 7.39
CA ALA A 67 7.47 23.56 6.49
C ALA A 67 8.03 23.50 5.06
N ALA A 68 9.28 23.06 4.90
CA ALA A 68 9.90 22.86 3.59
C ALA A 68 9.29 21.70 2.78
N LEU A 69 8.57 20.78 3.42
CA LEU A 69 7.82 19.70 2.76
C LEU A 69 6.35 20.05 2.54
N ALA A 70 5.91 21.24 2.94
CA ALA A 70 4.55 21.69 2.65
C ALA A 70 4.38 21.88 1.14
N GLY A 71 3.40 21.18 0.55
CA GLY A 71 3.19 21.15 -0.89
C GLY A 71 4.08 20.15 -1.64
N PHE A 72 4.83 19.30 -0.94
CA PHE A 72 5.54 18.17 -1.57
C PHE A 72 4.54 17.24 -2.25
N THR A 73 4.75 16.96 -3.54
CA THR A 73 3.80 16.19 -4.35
C THR A 73 4.36 14.84 -4.77
N ILE A 74 3.54 13.81 -4.65
CA ILE A 74 3.85 12.44 -5.12
C ILE A 74 2.83 12.06 -6.19
N ALA A 75 3.29 11.79 -7.40
CA ALA A 75 2.47 11.16 -8.43
C ALA A 75 2.49 9.64 -8.22
N GLN A 76 1.42 9.10 -7.65
CA GLN A 76 1.24 7.66 -7.48
C GLN A 76 0.56 7.06 -8.70
N ILE A 77 1.15 6.01 -9.26
CA ILE A 77 0.55 5.13 -10.28
C ILE A 77 0.65 3.68 -9.83
N SER A 78 -0.25 2.83 -10.29
CA SER A 78 -0.34 1.44 -9.85
C SER A 78 -1.18 0.62 -10.81
N ASP A 79 -1.08 -0.70 -10.72
CA ASP A 79 -2.01 -1.65 -11.36
C ASP A 79 -2.16 -1.37 -12.87
N ILE A 80 -1.02 -1.12 -13.54
CA ILE A 80 -1.00 -0.79 -14.98
C ILE A 80 -1.33 -2.04 -15.81
N HIS A 81 -0.92 -3.22 -15.34
CA HIS A 81 -1.19 -4.51 -15.98
C HIS A 81 -0.87 -4.52 -17.49
N VAL A 82 0.35 -4.08 -17.86
CA VAL A 82 0.86 -4.20 -19.22
C VAL A 82 0.84 -5.67 -19.62
N GLY A 83 0.23 -5.98 -20.76
CA GLY A 83 -0.10 -7.36 -21.09
C GLY A 83 -0.88 -7.47 -22.40
N ALA A 84 -1.85 -8.36 -22.46
CA ALA A 84 -2.63 -8.61 -23.68
C ALA A 84 -3.44 -7.38 -24.13
N THR A 85 -4.00 -6.62 -23.18
CA THR A 85 -4.91 -5.49 -23.47
C THR A 85 -4.20 -4.14 -23.39
N ILE A 86 -3.26 -3.99 -22.46
CA ILE A 86 -2.53 -2.75 -22.23
C ILE A 86 -1.17 -2.84 -22.90
N LYS A 87 -0.90 -1.89 -23.80
CA LYS A 87 0.25 -1.88 -24.71
C LYS A 87 1.00 -0.56 -24.66
N ARG A 88 2.14 -0.49 -25.33
CA ARG A 88 3.07 0.66 -25.38
C ARG A 88 2.40 2.03 -25.42
N ASP A 89 1.44 2.24 -26.31
CA ASP A 89 0.79 3.56 -26.50
C ASP A 89 0.01 4.01 -25.26
N TYR A 90 -0.57 3.07 -24.52
CA TYR A 90 -1.26 3.37 -23.27
C TYR A 90 -0.26 3.72 -22.16
N VAL A 91 0.84 2.96 -22.06
CA VAL A 91 1.94 3.27 -21.13
C VAL A 91 2.52 4.65 -21.44
N ARG A 92 2.70 4.98 -22.72
CA ARG A 92 3.11 6.31 -23.16
C ARG A 92 2.15 7.39 -22.68
N ALA A 93 0.85 7.21 -22.89
CA ALA A 93 -0.15 8.18 -22.44
C ALA A 93 -0.13 8.37 -20.91
N ILE A 94 0.11 7.31 -20.12
CA ILE A 94 0.30 7.41 -18.67
C ILE A 94 1.54 8.25 -18.35
N VAL A 95 2.69 7.92 -18.94
CA VAL A 95 3.96 8.61 -18.67
C VAL A 95 3.86 10.09 -19.02
N ASP A 96 3.29 10.42 -20.18
CA ASP A 96 3.08 11.80 -20.58
C ASP A 96 2.16 12.50 -19.58
N ARG A 97 1.06 11.88 -19.16
CA ARG A 97 0.13 12.47 -18.19
C ARG A 97 0.79 12.71 -16.83
N VAL A 98 1.58 11.77 -16.33
CA VAL A 98 2.32 11.89 -15.06
C VAL A 98 3.34 13.01 -15.13
N ASN A 99 4.12 13.08 -16.21
CA ASN A 99 5.12 14.13 -16.39
C ASN A 99 4.48 15.53 -16.46
N HIS A 100 3.27 15.66 -17.03
CA HIS A 100 2.54 16.94 -17.05
C HIS A 100 2.06 17.40 -15.65
N LEU A 101 2.03 16.52 -14.65
CA LEU A 101 1.69 16.91 -13.27
C LEU A 101 2.83 17.68 -12.61
N GLY A 102 4.08 17.52 -13.08
CA GLY A 102 5.25 18.18 -12.50
C GLY A 102 5.50 17.80 -11.04
N ALA A 103 5.18 16.56 -10.64
CA ALA A 103 5.31 16.11 -9.27
C ALA A 103 6.78 16.04 -8.81
N ASP A 104 7.01 16.21 -7.50
CA ASP A 104 8.35 16.13 -6.92
C ASP A 104 8.92 14.71 -6.96
N LEU A 105 8.06 13.69 -6.84
CA LEU A 105 8.42 12.28 -6.84
C LEU A 105 7.36 11.44 -7.56
N VAL A 106 7.79 10.38 -8.26
CA VAL A 106 6.87 9.37 -8.84
C VAL A 106 6.97 8.08 -8.02
N ALA A 107 5.82 7.52 -7.65
CA ALA A 107 5.72 6.26 -6.93
C ALA A 107 4.87 5.26 -7.72
N ILE A 108 5.43 4.08 -7.99
CA ILE A 108 4.74 2.97 -8.65
C ILE A 108 4.47 1.88 -7.61
N THR A 109 3.21 1.69 -7.25
CA THR A 109 2.82 0.80 -6.14
C THR A 109 2.46 -0.62 -6.58
N GLY A 110 3.22 -1.19 -7.51
CA GLY A 110 3.10 -2.60 -7.94
C GLY A 110 2.10 -2.86 -9.09
N ASP A 111 2.07 -4.12 -9.52
CA ASP A 111 1.21 -4.66 -10.58
C ASP A 111 1.33 -3.90 -11.92
N VAL A 112 2.56 -3.72 -12.37
CA VAL A 112 2.86 -3.04 -13.64
C VAL A 112 2.62 -3.97 -14.84
N VAL A 113 2.79 -5.29 -14.67
CA VAL A 113 2.91 -6.25 -15.79
C VAL A 113 2.20 -7.57 -15.55
N ASP A 114 1.68 -8.20 -16.60
CA ASP A 114 0.98 -9.49 -16.59
C ASP A 114 1.70 -10.58 -17.41
N GLY A 115 3.00 -10.43 -17.66
CA GLY A 115 3.78 -11.34 -18.50
C GLY A 115 5.28 -11.15 -18.31
N SER A 116 6.08 -11.98 -18.97
CA SER A 116 7.53 -11.98 -18.80
C SER A 116 8.20 -10.74 -19.40
N VAL A 117 9.42 -10.41 -18.94
CA VAL A 117 10.22 -9.31 -19.51
C VAL A 117 10.40 -9.49 -21.02
N GLN A 118 10.68 -10.71 -21.47
CA GLN A 118 10.91 -11.05 -22.87
C GLN A 118 9.71 -10.69 -23.76
N GLU A 119 8.50 -10.83 -23.23
CA GLU A 119 7.26 -10.54 -23.94
C GLU A 119 6.92 -9.04 -23.92
N LEU A 120 7.22 -8.35 -22.83
CA LEU A 120 6.65 -7.03 -22.54
C LEU A 120 7.66 -5.87 -22.50
N PHE A 121 8.98 -6.10 -22.62
CA PHE A 121 9.99 -5.03 -22.53
C PHE A 121 9.73 -3.86 -23.50
N ALA A 122 9.24 -4.15 -24.72
CA ALA A 122 8.94 -3.12 -25.71
C ALA A 122 7.70 -2.28 -25.34
N ASP A 123 6.72 -2.91 -24.68
CA ASP A 123 5.51 -2.26 -24.21
C ASP A 123 5.76 -1.42 -22.96
N THR A 124 6.66 -1.83 -22.07
CA THR A 124 7.02 -1.13 -20.82
C THR A 124 8.12 -0.09 -20.98
N ALA A 125 8.90 -0.15 -22.07
CA ALA A 125 9.98 0.81 -22.36
C ALA A 125 9.62 2.29 -22.17
N PRO A 126 8.37 2.76 -22.41
CA PRO A 126 7.99 4.12 -22.10
C PRO A 126 8.21 4.60 -20.67
N LEU A 127 8.19 3.70 -19.69
CA LEU A 127 8.39 4.02 -18.27
C LEU A 127 9.75 4.69 -18.01
N ALA A 128 10.74 4.48 -18.89
CA ALA A 128 12.05 5.14 -18.79
C ALA A 128 12.01 6.66 -18.93
N ASP A 129 10.91 7.22 -19.47
CA ASP A 129 10.76 8.66 -19.63
C ASP A 129 10.01 9.32 -18.47
N LEU A 130 9.72 8.60 -17.37
CA LEU A 130 9.16 9.19 -16.15
C LEU A 130 10.15 10.20 -15.56
N LYS A 131 9.65 11.41 -15.28
CA LYS A 131 10.45 12.53 -14.79
C LYS A 131 9.84 13.08 -13.51
N ALA A 132 10.68 13.16 -12.49
CA ALA A 132 10.38 13.84 -11.23
C ALA A 132 11.68 14.34 -10.61
N ARG A 133 11.60 15.42 -9.82
CA ARG A 133 12.76 16.06 -9.18
C ARG A 133 13.58 15.07 -8.35
N HIS A 134 12.90 14.16 -7.65
CA HIS A 134 13.51 13.19 -6.73
C HIS A 134 13.50 11.75 -7.25
N GLY A 135 13.20 11.57 -8.54
CA GLY A 135 13.19 10.27 -9.21
C GLY A 135 11.88 9.51 -9.11
N ALA A 136 11.90 8.28 -9.67
CA ALA A 136 10.77 7.38 -9.73
C ALA A 136 11.09 6.08 -8.97
N TYR A 137 10.20 5.68 -8.08
CA TYR A 137 10.36 4.52 -7.19
C TYR A 137 9.29 3.48 -7.49
N ILE A 138 9.63 2.21 -7.30
CA ILE A 138 8.71 1.10 -7.53
C ILE A 138 8.80 0.06 -6.41
N VAL A 139 7.65 -0.46 -6.00
CA VAL A 139 7.54 -1.67 -5.18
C VAL A 139 6.89 -2.79 -5.98
N THR A 140 7.10 -4.03 -5.57
CA THR A 140 6.47 -5.19 -6.23
C THR A 140 5.01 -5.32 -5.82
N GLY A 141 4.15 -5.66 -6.78
CA GLY A 141 2.86 -6.27 -6.57
C GLY A 141 2.91 -7.78 -6.78
N ASN A 142 1.78 -8.45 -6.66
CA ASN A 142 1.73 -9.90 -6.79
C ASN A 142 1.93 -10.37 -8.24
N HIS A 143 1.58 -9.54 -9.24
CA HIS A 143 1.74 -9.91 -10.64
C HIS A 143 3.21 -9.93 -11.10
N GLU A 144 4.08 -9.12 -10.48
CA GLU A 144 5.53 -9.24 -10.69
C GLU A 144 6.03 -10.63 -10.25
N TYR A 145 5.55 -11.16 -9.11
CA TYR A 145 5.92 -12.50 -8.65
C TYR A 145 5.40 -13.62 -9.56
N TYR A 146 4.23 -13.45 -10.18
CA TYR A 146 3.72 -14.39 -11.17
C TYR A 146 4.51 -14.37 -12.48
N SER A 147 5.16 -13.25 -12.77
CA SER A 147 5.76 -12.94 -14.08
C SER A 147 7.29 -12.97 -14.10
N GLY A 148 7.93 -13.29 -12.97
CA GLY A 148 9.38 -13.25 -12.79
C GLY A 148 9.86 -11.96 -12.13
N ALA A 149 9.65 -11.85 -10.81
CA ALA A 149 9.91 -10.62 -10.05
C ALA A 149 11.39 -10.19 -10.13
N THR A 150 12.33 -11.13 -10.08
CA THR A 150 13.77 -10.83 -10.14
C THR A 150 14.14 -10.17 -11.47
N GLU A 151 13.67 -10.73 -12.58
CA GLU A 151 13.88 -10.23 -13.92
C GLU A 151 13.22 -8.86 -14.12
N TRP A 152 11.98 -8.71 -13.64
CA TRP A 152 11.26 -7.45 -13.71
C TRP A 152 11.90 -6.34 -12.90
N MET A 153 12.36 -6.61 -11.67
CA MET A 153 13.07 -5.62 -10.86
C MET A 153 14.41 -5.21 -11.51
N ALA A 154 15.09 -6.13 -12.18
CA ALA A 154 16.27 -5.80 -12.97
C ALA A 154 15.94 -4.93 -14.19
N GLU A 155 14.82 -5.20 -14.88
CA GLU A 155 14.35 -4.41 -16.01
C GLU A 155 13.88 -3.02 -15.59
N PHE A 156 13.11 -2.89 -14.50
CA PHE A 156 12.70 -1.59 -13.97
C PHE A 156 13.91 -0.73 -13.60
N ARG A 157 14.95 -1.32 -13.02
CA ARG A 157 16.22 -0.64 -12.77
C ARG A 157 16.90 -0.20 -14.07
N ARG A 158 16.87 -1.02 -15.14
CA ARG A 158 17.38 -0.63 -16.47
C ARG A 158 16.60 0.54 -17.05
N LEU A 159 15.29 0.62 -16.79
CA LEU A 159 14.43 1.74 -17.15
C LEU A 159 14.60 2.95 -16.22
N GLY A 160 15.50 2.93 -15.23
CA GLY A 160 15.75 4.06 -14.34
C GLY A 160 14.78 4.18 -13.15
N LEU A 161 13.94 3.17 -12.93
CA LEU A 161 13.08 3.09 -11.75
C LEU A 161 13.85 2.48 -10.59
N ARG A 162 13.79 3.10 -9.41
CA ARG A 162 14.43 2.55 -8.22
C ARG A 162 13.47 1.64 -7.47
N GLY A 163 13.77 0.33 -7.51
CA GLY A 163 13.10 -0.64 -6.66
C GLY A 163 13.32 -0.35 -5.18
N LEU A 164 12.27 -0.50 -4.37
CA LEU A 164 12.33 -0.45 -2.91
C LEU A 164 11.75 -1.75 -2.33
N MET A 165 12.61 -2.72 -2.04
CA MET A 165 12.19 -4.04 -1.54
C MET A 165 12.61 -4.23 -0.07
N ASN A 166 11.71 -3.89 0.86
CA ASN A 166 11.99 -3.82 2.30
C ASN A 166 13.20 -2.94 2.62
N GLU A 167 13.27 -1.80 1.94
CA GLU A 167 14.36 -0.83 2.06
C GLU A 167 13.84 0.60 1.95
N HIS A 168 14.71 1.57 2.18
CA HIS A 168 14.37 2.97 2.09
C HIS A 168 15.44 3.81 1.42
N VAL A 169 15.04 5.04 1.12
CA VAL A 169 15.91 6.11 0.68
C VAL A 169 15.60 7.36 1.47
N ILE A 170 16.60 8.24 1.58
CA ILE A 170 16.40 9.58 2.12
C ILE A 170 16.25 10.53 0.95
N VAL A 171 15.10 11.20 0.88
CA VAL A 171 14.83 12.25 -0.10
C VAL A 171 15.09 13.59 0.59
N GLU A 172 15.98 14.39 0.00
CA GLU A 172 16.27 15.75 0.45
C GLU A 172 15.51 16.76 -0.42
N HIS A 173 14.66 17.57 0.19
CA HIS A 173 13.84 18.56 -0.50
C HIS A 173 13.92 19.89 0.25
N ASP A 174 14.50 20.88 -0.42
CA ASP A 174 14.58 22.27 0.05
C ASP A 174 15.10 22.39 1.51
N GLY A 175 16.11 21.59 1.84
CA GLY A 175 16.77 21.57 3.15
C GLY A 175 16.10 20.67 4.20
N ALA A 176 14.93 20.12 3.92
CA ALA A 176 14.31 19.07 4.73
C ALA A 176 14.63 17.68 4.18
N ARG A 177 14.48 16.66 5.04
CA ARG A 177 14.66 15.26 4.68
C ARG A 177 13.40 14.47 5.00
N LEU A 178 13.07 13.50 4.17
CA LEU A 178 12.03 12.50 4.44
C LEU A 178 12.56 11.10 4.08
N VAL A 179 12.05 10.09 4.77
CA VAL A 179 12.26 8.69 4.42
C VAL A 179 11.18 8.26 3.44
N MET A 180 11.59 7.81 2.26
CA MET A 180 10.73 7.10 1.32
C MET A 180 11.12 5.62 1.37
N ALA A 181 10.25 4.79 1.93
CA ALA A 181 10.47 3.37 2.07
C ALA A 181 9.53 2.58 1.15
N GLY A 182 9.91 1.35 0.84
CA GLY A 182 9.06 0.41 0.13
C GLY A 182 9.18 -1.00 0.71
N VAL A 183 8.08 -1.74 0.66
CA VAL A 183 8.05 -3.16 1.01
C VAL A 183 7.67 -3.98 -0.21
N THR A 184 8.10 -5.24 -0.22
CA THR A 184 7.62 -6.22 -1.20
C THR A 184 6.12 -6.47 -1.04
N ASP A 185 5.50 -7.03 -2.09
CA ASP A 185 4.12 -7.49 -2.03
C ASP A 185 3.87 -8.37 -0.79
N TYR A 186 2.69 -8.24 -0.18
CA TYR A 186 2.37 -8.99 1.04
C TYR A 186 2.45 -10.50 0.82
N SER A 187 2.07 -10.99 -0.36
CA SER A 187 2.08 -12.40 -0.73
C SER A 187 3.43 -12.90 -1.24
N ALA A 188 4.45 -12.04 -1.36
CA ALA A 188 5.79 -12.39 -1.84
C ALA A 188 6.42 -13.58 -1.12
N HIS A 189 6.15 -13.72 0.19
CA HIS A 189 6.67 -14.83 1.01
C HIS A 189 6.22 -16.22 0.55
N ALA A 190 5.14 -16.33 -0.24
CA ALA A 190 4.72 -17.57 -0.86
C ALA A 190 5.62 -18.00 -2.03
N PHE A 191 6.34 -17.06 -2.63
CA PHE A 191 7.30 -17.29 -3.72
C PHE A 191 8.73 -17.40 -3.18
N ASP A 192 9.10 -16.49 -2.27
CA ASP A 192 10.41 -16.43 -1.63
C ASP A 192 10.23 -15.91 -0.20
N LEU A 193 10.49 -16.77 0.80
CA LEU A 193 10.37 -16.43 2.22
C LEU A 193 11.26 -15.23 2.61
N ALA A 194 12.40 -15.04 1.94
CA ALA A 194 13.29 -13.91 2.21
C ALA A 194 12.68 -12.56 1.77
N GLN A 195 11.69 -12.60 0.88
CA GLN A 195 10.98 -11.41 0.38
C GLN A 195 9.67 -11.16 1.10
N ARG A 196 9.48 -11.67 2.32
CA ARG A 196 8.32 -11.31 3.13
C ARG A 196 8.24 -9.79 3.32
N SER A 197 7.06 -9.21 3.10
CA SER A 197 6.80 -7.79 3.36
C SER A 197 7.12 -7.44 4.81
N ASP A 198 8.07 -6.53 5.02
CA ASP A 198 8.59 -6.18 6.35
C ASP A 198 8.83 -4.67 6.47
N PRO A 199 7.84 -3.91 6.97
CA PRO A 199 7.99 -2.46 7.23
C PRO A 199 9.08 -2.13 8.24
N GLY A 200 9.40 -3.02 9.18
CA GLY A 200 10.46 -2.81 10.16
C GLY A 200 11.84 -2.86 9.50
N ALA A 201 12.07 -3.87 8.66
CA ALA A 201 13.27 -3.98 7.84
C ALA A 201 13.43 -2.79 6.90
N ALA A 202 12.32 -2.31 6.31
CA ALA A 202 12.33 -1.14 5.43
C ALA A 202 12.87 0.13 6.11
N LEU A 203 12.73 0.25 7.44
CA LEU A 203 13.25 1.38 8.22
C LEU A 203 14.60 1.11 8.90
N ALA A 204 15.17 -0.09 8.76
CA ALA A 204 16.42 -0.45 9.43
C ALA A 204 17.54 0.52 9.02
N GLY A 205 18.14 1.20 10.01
CA GLY A 205 19.19 2.19 9.79
C GLY A 205 18.71 3.57 9.29
N SER A 206 17.39 3.80 9.17
CA SER A 206 16.85 5.10 8.79
C SER A 206 16.95 6.13 9.92
N PRO A 207 17.08 7.43 9.62
CA PRO A 207 17.04 8.48 10.64
C PRO A 207 15.70 8.54 11.38
N GLU A 208 15.76 8.90 12.65
CA GLU A 208 14.59 9.18 13.48
C GLU A 208 14.17 10.65 13.40
N GLY A 209 12.91 10.93 13.79
CA GLY A 209 12.39 12.31 13.90
C GLY A 209 12.20 13.04 12.57
N ILE A 210 12.25 12.35 11.43
CA ILE A 210 11.92 12.90 10.11
C ILE A 210 10.68 12.18 9.52
N PRO A 211 9.91 12.82 8.62
CA PRO A 211 8.74 12.18 8.03
C PRO A 211 9.05 10.87 7.31
N ARG A 212 8.17 9.88 7.47
CA ARG A 212 8.32 8.53 6.90
C ARG A 212 7.10 8.14 6.09
N ILE A 213 7.31 7.87 4.80
CA ILE A 213 6.29 7.42 3.86
C ILE A 213 6.64 6.00 3.42
N LEU A 214 5.67 5.08 3.47
CA LEU A 214 5.80 3.73 2.96
C LEU A 214 5.02 3.56 1.66
N LEU A 215 5.68 3.01 0.64
CA LEU A 215 5.06 2.46 -0.56
C LEU A 215 4.79 0.97 -0.34
N ALA A 216 3.57 0.53 -0.61
CA ALA A 216 3.19 -0.88 -0.54
C ALA A 216 2.19 -1.22 -1.65
N HIS A 217 2.17 -2.45 -2.14
CA HIS A 217 1.15 -2.84 -3.12
C HIS A 217 -0.18 -3.23 -2.48
N GLN A 218 -0.21 -3.71 -1.23
CA GLN A 218 -1.44 -4.11 -0.54
C GLN A 218 -1.63 -3.34 0.78
N PRO A 219 -2.87 -2.98 1.17
CA PRO A 219 -3.14 -2.28 2.43
C PRO A 219 -2.89 -3.17 3.66
N ARG A 220 -2.66 -4.48 3.47
CA ARG A 220 -2.41 -5.44 4.54
C ARG A 220 -1.16 -5.13 5.36
N SER A 221 -0.21 -4.42 4.77
CA SER A 221 1.00 -3.97 5.48
C SER A 221 0.78 -2.70 6.32
N ALA A 222 -0.39 -2.05 6.23
CA ALA A 222 -0.63 -0.75 6.88
C ALA A 222 -0.55 -0.81 8.41
N GLN A 223 -1.08 -1.86 9.04
CA GLN A 223 -1.01 -1.99 10.51
C GLN A 223 0.44 -2.18 10.99
N ALA A 224 1.20 -3.06 10.31
CA ALA A 224 2.62 -3.26 10.62
C ALA A 224 3.43 -1.98 10.36
N ALA A 225 3.10 -1.22 9.31
CA ALA A 225 3.73 0.05 9.02
C ALA A 225 3.46 1.11 10.09
N ALA A 226 2.21 1.22 10.56
CA ALA A 226 1.85 2.13 11.65
C ALA A 226 2.63 1.79 12.93
N LEU A 227 2.73 0.50 13.27
CA LEU A 227 3.52 0.03 14.41
C LEU A 227 5.03 0.30 14.24
N ALA A 228 5.55 0.27 13.01
CA ALA A 228 6.93 0.63 12.69
C ALA A 228 7.20 2.14 12.68
N GLY A 229 6.16 2.98 12.83
CA GLY A 229 6.28 4.43 12.89
C GLY A 229 6.23 5.15 11.54
N PHE A 230 5.62 4.55 10.52
CA PHE A 230 5.28 5.27 9.29
C PHE A 230 4.12 6.23 9.50
N MET A 231 4.23 7.43 8.92
CA MET A 231 3.20 8.47 9.02
C MET A 231 2.17 8.36 7.89
N LEU A 232 2.57 7.78 6.76
CA LEU A 232 1.71 7.59 5.59
C LEU A 232 2.06 6.28 4.89
N VAL A 233 1.04 5.55 4.46
CA VAL A 233 1.18 4.37 3.59
C VAL A 233 0.45 4.65 2.28
N ALA A 234 1.19 4.72 1.19
CA ALA A 234 0.63 4.74 -0.16
C ALA A 234 0.50 3.28 -0.63
N ALA A 235 -0.73 2.77 -0.59
CA ALA A 235 -1.04 1.41 -1.02
C ALA A 235 -2.22 1.34 -1.98
N THR A 236 -2.21 0.32 -2.83
CA THR A 236 -3.34 -0.03 -3.69
C THR A 236 -3.87 -1.40 -3.31
N SER A 237 -4.95 -1.84 -3.95
CA SER A 237 -5.38 -3.24 -3.98
C SER A 237 -6.71 -3.29 -4.75
N ALA A 238 -6.83 -4.25 -5.66
CA ALA A 238 -8.08 -4.57 -6.35
C ALA A 238 -9.24 -4.92 -5.38
N LEU A 239 -8.95 -5.25 -4.11
CA LEU A 239 -9.96 -5.52 -3.08
C LEU A 239 -10.53 -4.26 -2.43
N VAL A 240 -9.88 -3.09 -2.59
CA VAL A 240 -10.38 -1.80 -2.07
C VAL A 240 -11.19 -1.05 -3.12
N ASN A 241 -11.19 -1.52 -4.38
CA ASN A 241 -12.06 -1.01 -5.41
C ASN A 241 -13.45 -1.65 -5.28
N THR A 242 -14.51 -0.84 -5.30
CA THR A 242 -15.93 -1.22 -5.17
C THR A 242 -16.46 -2.15 -6.27
N THR A 243 -15.59 -2.72 -7.09
CA THR A 243 -15.86 -3.64 -8.20
C THR A 243 -15.68 -5.12 -7.87
N SER A 244 -15.32 -5.47 -6.63
CA SER A 244 -15.38 -6.86 -6.15
C SER A 244 -16.83 -7.39 -6.24
N ILE A 245 -17.00 -8.68 -6.57
CA ILE A 245 -18.32 -9.37 -6.54
C ILE A 245 -18.99 -9.15 -5.18
N THR A 246 -18.22 -9.11 -4.10
CA THR A 246 -18.70 -8.81 -2.74
C THR A 246 -19.23 -7.37 -2.64
N GLY A 247 -18.56 -6.40 -3.26
CA GLY A 247 -19.01 -5.00 -3.32
C GLY A 247 -20.28 -4.81 -4.15
N MET A 248 -20.42 -5.55 -5.26
CA MET A 248 -21.66 -5.54 -6.06
C MET A 248 -22.83 -6.24 -5.35
N ILE A 249 -22.58 -7.36 -4.67
CA ILE A 249 -23.59 -8.05 -3.86
C ILE A 249 -24.04 -7.18 -2.69
N LEU A 250 -23.10 -6.54 -1.98
CA LEU A 250 -23.42 -5.62 -0.88
C LEU A 250 -24.15 -4.36 -1.37
N THR A 251 -23.80 -3.82 -2.54
CA THR A 251 -24.51 -2.66 -3.12
C THR A 251 -25.92 -3.05 -3.59
N ALA A 252 -26.09 -4.21 -4.23
CA ALA A 252 -27.40 -4.72 -4.62
C ALA A 252 -28.29 -5.02 -3.41
N LEU A 253 -27.72 -5.61 -2.36
CA LEU A 253 -28.41 -5.83 -1.09
C LEU A 253 -28.75 -4.51 -0.38
N ALA A 254 -27.86 -3.52 -0.38
CA ALA A 254 -28.13 -2.20 0.20
C ALA A 254 -29.28 -1.46 -0.50
N VAL A 255 -29.38 -1.57 -1.84
CA VAL A 255 -30.50 -1.01 -2.60
C VAL A 255 -31.81 -1.77 -2.33
N LEU A 256 -31.76 -3.10 -2.17
CA LEU A 256 -32.92 -3.92 -1.80
C LEU A 256 -33.40 -3.63 -0.36
N PHE A 257 -32.49 -3.41 0.59
CA PHE A 257 -32.83 -3.07 1.98
C PHE A 257 -33.29 -1.61 2.14
N ALA A 258 -32.71 -0.67 1.39
CA ALA A 258 -33.16 0.72 1.38
C ALA A 258 -34.59 0.87 0.82
N ALA A 259 -35.04 -0.07 -0.02
CA ALA A 259 -36.42 -0.13 -0.49
C ALA A 259 -37.41 -0.75 0.53
N GLN A 260 -36.92 -1.37 1.61
CA GLN A 260 -37.76 -2.11 2.57
C GLN A 260 -37.78 -1.57 4.00
N SER A 261 -36.90 -0.65 4.39
CA SER A 261 -36.94 -0.06 5.72
C SER A 261 -36.43 1.38 5.75
N ALA A 262 -37.37 2.32 5.74
CA ALA A 262 -37.12 3.68 6.18
C ALA A 262 -36.92 3.71 7.70
N THR A 263 -35.70 3.47 8.21
CA THR A 263 -35.19 4.05 9.47
C THR A 263 -33.71 3.68 9.74
N THR A 264 -32.86 4.70 9.71
CA THR A 264 -31.70 4.98 10.57
C THR A 264 -30.95 3.80 11.20
N ALA A 265 -30.01 3.18 10.48
CA ALA A 265 -28.99 2.32 11.11
C ALA A 265 -27.61 2.28 10.41
N LEU A 266 -27.44 2.89 9.23
CA LEU A 266 -26.19 2.76 8.44
C LEU A 266 -25.22 3.95 8.55
N SER A 267 -25.58 5.03 9.24
CA SER A 267 -24.65 6.16 9.46
C SER A 267 -23.64 5.91 10.59
N LEU A 268 -23.86 4.88 11.43
CA LEU A 268 -23.01 4.60 12.60
C LEU A 268 -21.86 3.62 12.29
N LEU A 269 -21.97 2.76 11.28
CA LEU A 269 -20.89 1.81 10.94
C LEU A 269 -19.74 2.45 10.14
N TRP A 270 -19.93 3.64 9.56
CA TRP A 270 -18.93 4.32 8.72
C TRP A 270 -18.01 5.25 9.51
N ARG A 271 -18.43 5.70 10.70
CA ARG A 271 -17.67 6.64 11.53
C ARG A 271 -16.52 5.99 12.31
N GLU A 272 -16.46 4.67 12.43
CA GLU A 272 -15.40 3.97 13.16
C GLU A 272 -14.26 3.44 12.26
N ILE A 273 -14.41 3.48 10.93
CA ILE A 273 -13.41 2.91 10.00
C ILE A 273 -12.49 3.98 9.41
N CYS A 274 -12.85 5.26 9.48
CA CYS A 274 -12.06 6.35 8.90
C CYS A 274 -11.99 7.53 9.89
N PHE A 275 -10.80 7.73 10.47
CA PHE A 275 -10.39 8.91 11.26
C PHE A 275 -11.04 9.12 12.63
N GLU A 276 -10.28 8.82 13.67
CA GLU A 276 -10.31 9.59 14.92
C GLU A 276 -9.02 10.40 15.00
N PRO A 277 -9.05 11.73 15.29
CA PRO A 277 -7.85 12.49 15.51
C PRO A 277 -7.19 12.02 16.80
N LEU A 278 -5.89 11.68 16.75
CA LEU A 278 -5.06 11.34 17.91
C LEU A 278 -5.05 12.50 18.92
N ALA A 279 -6.04 12.50 19.81
CA ALA A 279 -6.06 13.35 20.99
C ALA A 279 -5.23 12.71 22.10
N ARG A 280 -3.99 13.22 22.26
CA ARG A 280 -3.18 13.30 23.49
C ARG A 280 -3.28 12.12 24.47
N ASN A 281 -2.31 11.21 24.42
CA ASN A 281 -1.91 10.43 25.60
C ASN A 281 -0.62 11.03 26.19
N ARG A 282 -0.72 11.61 27.38
CA ARG A 282 0.42 11.83 28.28
C ARG A 282 0.91 10.46 28.77
N PRO A 283 2.21 10.24 28.98
CA PRO A 283 2.69 9.01 29.60
C PRO A 283 2.21 8.92 31.06
N MET A 284 1.72 7.75 31.46
CA MET A 284 1.56 7.39 32.87
C MET A 284 2.95 7.29 33.52
N PRO A 285 3.13 7.76 34.77
CA PRO A 285 4.37 7.51 35.51
C PRO A 285 4.52 6.00 35.80
N PRO A 286 5.76 5.49 35.89
CA PRO A 286 6.00 4.08 36.20
C PRO A 286 5.46 3.71 37.58
N GLU A 287 4.94 2.49 37.71
CA GLU A 287 4.55 1.90 39.00
C GLU A 287 5.75 1.91 39.97
N PRO A 288 5.53 2.25 41.26
CA PRO A 288 6.57 2.09 42.26
C PRO A 288 6.88 0.60 42.48
N PRO A 289 8.14 0.23 42.77
CA PRO A 289 8.50 -1.16 43.04
C PRO A 289 7.79 -1.67 44.30
N PRO A 290 7.48 -2.98 44.38
CA PRO A 290 6.79 -3.57 45.53
C PRO A 290 7.62 -3.42 46.81
N GLU A 291 6.97 -2.99 47.90
CA GLU A 291 7.56 -2.85 49.23
C GLU A 291 8.15 -4.18 49.72
N SER A 292 9.41 -4.15 50.14
CA SER A 292 10.10 -5.26 50.78
C SER A 292 9.51 -5.55 52.17
N PRO A 293 9.32 -6.82 52.57
CA PRO A 293 8.79 -7.17 53.89
C PRO A 293 9.73 -6.71 55.01
N PRO A 294 9.20 -6.38 56.21
CA PRO A 294 9.99 -5.82 57.31
C PRO A 294 10.97 -6.84 57.89
N GLU A 295 12.21 -6.41 58.14
CA GLU A 295 13.26 -7.21 58.77
C GLU A 295 13.00 -7.42 60.28
N PRO A 296 13.20 -8.64 60.80
CA PRO A 296 13.32 -8.88 62.25
C PRO A 296 14.77 -8.70 62.75
N PRO A 297 14.97 -8.40 64.05
CA PRO A 297 16.13 -7.64 64.54
C PRO A 297 17.45 -8.42 64.73
N HIS A 298 18.55 -7.65 64.64
CA HIS A 298 19.97 -7.97 64.76
C HIS A 298 20.43 -8.61 66.07
N TRP A 299 21.55 -9.37 66.03
CA TRP A 299 22.59 -9.37 67.09
C TRP A 299 24.01 -9.75 66.55
N HIS A 300 24.99 -8.85 66.81
CA HIS A 300 26.47 -8.95 67.06
C HIS A 300 27.39 -9.95 66.31
N ALA A 301 28.71 -9.79 66.13
CA ALA A 301 29.76 -8.74 66.12
C ALA A 301 31.13 -9.47 65.92
N ALA A 302 32.23 -8.74 65.65
CA ALA A 302 33.67 -9.11 65.63
C ALA A 302 34.28 -9.54 64.27
N GLU A 303 35.49 -9.16 63.82
CA GLU A 303 36.63 -8.32 64.28
C GLU A 303 37.59 -8.12 63.05
N PRO A 304 38.61 -7.25 63.10
CA PRO A 304 39.39 -6.75 61.95
C PRO A 304 40.75 -7.45 61.73
N GLY A 305 41.24 -7.52 60.48
CA GLY A 305 42.67 -7.78 60.21
C GLY A 305 43.00 -8.41 58.86
N ASP A 306 44.05 -7.87 58.21
CA ASP A 306 44.87 -8.45 57.13
C ASP A 306 44.23 -8.64 55.73
N ALA A 307 44.83 -8.31 54.58
CA ALA A 307 46.20 -7.97 54.24
C ALA A 307 46.26 -7.12 52.95
N ARG A 308 47.42 -6.51 52.75
CA ARG A 308 47.82 -5.62 51.65
C ARG A 308 48.02 -6.36 50.31
N VAL A 309 48.10 -5.56 49.25
CA VAL A 309 49.12 -5.54 48.15
C VAL A 309 48.56 -5.53 46.71
N ALA A 310 48.71 -4.34 46.12
CA ALA A 310 49.22 -3.95 44.79
C ALA A 310 48.45 -4.22 43.46
N ALA A 311 48.27 -3.10 42.75
CA ALA A 311 48.14 -2.97 41.29
C ALA A 311 49.52 -3.13 40.59
N PRO A 312 49.65 -3.13 39.23
CA PRO A 312 49.48 -1.90 38.46
C PRO A 312 48.85 -2.02 37.05
N LYS A 313 48.37 -0.85 36.58
CA LYS A 313 48.05 -0.46 35.19
C LYS A 313 49.31 -0.38 34.32
N ILE A 314 49.18 -0.65 33.01
CA ILE A 314 50.00 -0.02 31.96
C ILE A 314 49.13 0.26 30.72
N THR A 315 49.25 1.49 30.21
CA THR A 315 48.72 2.11 28.97
C THR A 315 49.92 2.55 28.12
N GLU A 316 49.79 2.59 26.78
CA GLU A 316 50.44 3.52 25.79
C GLU A 316 50.23 2.95 24.36
N THR A 317 49.47 3.57 23.44
CA THR A 317 49.74 4.67 22.47
C THR A 317 50.68 4.37 21.28
N ALA A 318 50.23 4.78 20.10
CA ALA A 318 50.77 4.57 18.73
C ALA A 318 52.08 5.36 18.41
N PRO A 319 52.67 5.25 17.19
CA PRO A 319 52.22 6.05 16.04
C PRO A 319 52.42 5.44 14.62
N HIS A 320 51.84 6.15 13.63
CA HIS A 320 51.91 6.03 12.15
C HIS A 320 53.32 5.92 11.53
N PRO A 321 53.42 5.43 10.28
CA PRO A 321 53.33 6.29 9.09
C PRO A 321 52.03 6.16 8.27
#